data_AF-A0A527D0J0-F1
#
_entry.id   AF-A0A527D0J0-F1
#
_cell.length_a   1.000
_cell.length_b   1.000
_cell.length_c   1.000
_cell.angle_alpha   90.00
_cell.angle_beta   90.00
_cell.angle_gamma   90.00
#
_symmetry.space_group_name_H-M   'P 1'
#
loop_
_entity.id
_entity.type
_entity.pdbx_description
1 polymer ?
#
loop_
_entity_poly.entity_id
_entity_poly.type
_entity_poly.pdbx_seq_one_letter_code
_entity_poly.pdbx_strand_id
1 'polypeptide(L)'
;VIGIADAMKGQVPLGFVVLNAGVTRDVGDIENEVVGMVRERIGPVAAFKTVVTIKRLPKTRSGKILRGTMQKIADKEEWAMPATIDDPVILDEITAALKERGIGL
;
A
#
# COMPACT_ATOMS: atom_id res chain seq x y z
N VAL A 1 -5.31 0.03 -2.51
CA VAL A 1 -5.11 -1.40 -2.83
C VAL A 1 -4.43 -1.50 -4.18
N ILE A 2 -3.40 -2.34 -4.26
CA ILE A 2 -2.70 -2.77 -5.47
C ILE A 2 -2.59 -4.30 -5.44
N GLY A 3 -2.34 -4.95 -6.57
CA GLY A 3 -1.89 -6.34 -6.60
C GLY A 3 -0.36 -6.37 -6.55
N ILE A 4 0.22 -7.27 -5.77
CA ILE A 4 1.66 -7.55 -5.77
C ILE A 4 1.89 -8.99 -6.20
N ALA A 5 3.03 -9.28 -6.80
CA ALA A 5 3.38 -10.60 -7.28
C ALA A 5 3.40 -11.65 -6.16
N ASP A 6 2.82 -12.82 -6.42
CA ASP A 6 2.85 -13.98 -5.53
C ASP A 6 3.11 -15.24 -6.37
N ALA A 7 4.10 -16.03 -5.96
CA ALA A 7 4.56 -17.18 -6.75
C ALA A 7 3.50 -18.27 -6.96
N MET A 8 2.51 -18.38 -6.06
CA MET A 8 1.47 -19.40 -6.15
C MET A 8 0.15 -18.86 -6.70
N LYS A 9 -0.17 -17.59 -6.42
CA LYS A 9 -1.46 -16.99 -6.75
C LYS A 9 -1.40 -16.04 -7.94
N GLY A 10 -0.22 -15.81 -8.50
CA GLY A 10 0.05 -14.80 -9.52
C GLY A 10 0.09 -13.41 -8.89
N GLN A 11 -1.02 -12.96 -8.32
CA GLN A 11 -1.07 -11.71 -7.55
C GLN A 11 -1.89 -11.86 -6.25
N VAL A 12 -1.49 -11.11 -5.23
CA VAL A 12 -2.24 -10.93 -3.98
C VAL A 12 -2.46 -9.44 -3.69
N PRO A 13 -3.57 -9.05 -3.07
CA PRO A 13 -3.83 -7.65 -2.81
C PRO A 13 -3.05 -7.12 -1.60
N LEU A 14 -2.44 -5.94 -1.77
CA LEU A 14 -1.79 -5.15 -0.75
C LEU A 14 -2.59 -3.86 -0.49
N GLY A 15 -3.03 -3.69 0.76
CA GLY A 15 -3.73 -2.50 1.24
C GLY A 15 -2.78 -1.39 1.65
N PHE A 16 -3.19 -0.15 1.41
CA PHE A 16 -2.57 1.04 2.01
C PHE A 16 -3.65 1.86 2.66
N VAL A 17 -3.41 2.31 3.89
CA VAL A 17 -4.35 3.14 4.64
C VAL A 17 -3.66 4.40 5.15
N VAL A 18 -4.40 5.50 5.14
CA VAL A 18 -4.00 6.76 5.76
C VAL A 18 -4.96 7.01 6.91
N LEU A 19 -4.43 7.16 8.11
CA LEU A 19 -5.24 7.40 9.30
C LEU A 19 -5.65 8.88 9.36
N ASN A 20 -6.83 9.15 9.91
CA ASN A 20 -7.25 10.50 10.23
C ASN A 20 -6.35 11.10 11.31
N ALA A 21 -6.26 12.43 11.36
CA ALA A 21 -5.51 13.13 12.39
C ALA A 21 -6.05 12.79 13.79
N GLY A 22 -5.14 12.65 14.76
CA GLY A 22 -5.49 12.41 16.16
C GLY A 22 -5.77 10.94 16.52
N VAL A 23 -5.56 9.99 15.61
CA VAL A 23 -5.61 8.56 15.96
C VAL A 23 -4.42 8.20 16.86
N THR A 24 -4.72 7.72 18.07
CA THR A 24 -3.73 7.29 19.07
C THR A 24 -3.67 5.77 19.26
N ARG A 25 -4.51 5.03 18.53
CA ARG A 25 -4.55 3.57 18.56
C ARG A 25 -3.28 2.98 17.95
N ASP A 26 -2.95 1.76 18.38
CA ASP A 26 -1.85 1.01 17.77
C ASP A 26 -2.12 0.76 16.27
N VAL A 27 -1.07 0.96 15.47
CA VAL A 27 -1.16 0.85 14.01
C VAL A 27 -1.35 -0.60 13.57
N GLY A 28 -0.70 -1.56 14.24
CA GLY A 28 -0.82 -2.98 13.94
C GLY A 28 -2.22 -3.51 14.23
N ASP A 29 -2.84 -3.06 15.32
CA ASP A 29 -4.24 -3.38 15.62
C ASP A 29 -5.20 -2.90 14.52
N ILE A 30 -5.01 -1.66 14.03
CA ILE A 30 -5.83 -1.12 12.93
C ILE A 30 -5.60 -1.93 11.65
N GLU A 31 -4.35 -2.25 11.31
CA GLU A 31 -4.02 -3.07 10.13
C GLU A 31 -4.73 -4.43 10.18
N ASN A 32 -4.70 -5.10 11.34
CA ASN A 32 -5.37 -6.37 11.57
C ASN A 32 -6.91 -6.26 11.47
N GLU A 33 -7.50 -5.21 12.02
CA GLU A 33 -8.94 -4.95 11.93
C GLU A 33 -9.39 -4.72 10.49
N VAL A 34 -8.61 -3.98 9.70
CA VAL A 34 -8.91 -3.75 8.28
C VAL A 34 -8.88 -5.07 7.50
N VAL A 35 -7.90 -5.94 7.78
CA VAL A 35 -7.85 -7.30 7.20
C VAL A 35 -9.09 -8.11 7.57
N GLY A 36 -9.46 -8.11 8.86
CA GLY A 36 -10.66 -8.77 9.37
C GLY A 36 -11.93 -8.27 8.68
N MET A 37 -12.08 -6.96 8.54
CA MET A 37 -13.24 -6.33 7.91
C MET A 37 -13.39 -6.72 6.43
N VAL A 38 -12.29 -6.77 5.67
CA VAL A 38 -12.33 -7.22 4.28
C VAL A 38 -12.71 -8.70 4.20
N ARG A 39 -12.15 -9.53 5.08
CA ARG A 39 -12.49 -10.95 5.15
C ARG A 39 -13.97 -11.16 5.48
N GLU A 40 -14.55 -10.36 6.37
CA GLU A 40 -15.97 -10.44 6.73
C GLU A 40 -16.88 -9.97 5.60
N ARG A 41 -16.58 -8.80 5.00
CA ARG A 41 -17.48 -8.15 4.03
C ARG A 41 -17.38 -8.68 2.60
N ILE A 42 -16.19 -9.08 2.16
CA ILE A 42 -15.94 -9.58 0.80
C ILE A 42 -15.79 -11.10 0.81
N GLY A 43 -15.29 -11.66 1.92
CA GLY A 43 -15.07 -13.09 2.08
C GLY A 43 -13.61 -13.50 1.92
N PRO A 44 -13.26 -14.76 2.29
CA PRO A 44 -11.91 -15.29 2.18
C PRO A 44 -11.34 -15.28 0.76
N VAL A 45 -12.21 -15.27 -0.26
CA VAL A 45 -11.84 -15.23 -1.69
C VAL A 45 -11.02 -13.99 -2.05
N ALA A 46 -11.17 -12.89 -1.32
CA ALA A 46 -10.39 -11.68 -1.54
C ALA A 46 -8.89 -11.89 -1.29
N ALA A 47 -8.49 -12.92 -0.54
CA ALA A 47 -7.11 -13.21 -0.16
C ALA A 47 -6.35 -12.00 0.42
N PHE A 48 -7.08 -11.04 1.00
CA PHE A 48 -6.54 -9.81 1.57
C PHE A 48 -5.93 -10.09 2.94
N LYS A 49 -4.61 -9.95 3.04
CA LYS A 49 -3.85 -10.31 4.25
C LYS A 49 -2.91 -9.22 4.74
N THR A 50 -2.61 -8.23 3.90
CA THR A 50 -1.55 -7.28 4.18
C THR A 50 -2.07 -5.86 3.98
N VAL A 51 -1.88 -5.04 5.01
CA VAL A 51 -2.18 -3.61 5.02
C VAL A 51 -0.95 -2.88 5.53
N VAL A 52 -0.61 -1.77 4.89
CA VAL A 52 0.48 -0.90 5.30
C VAL A 52 -0.08 0.49 5.56
N THR A 53 0.08 0.95 6.78
CA THR A 53 -0.27 2.32 7.16
C THR A 53 0.81 3.27 6.68
N ILE A 54 0.38 4.33 6.00
CA ILE A 54 1.25 5.34 5.40
C ILE A 54 0.77 6.74 5.78
N LYS A 55 1.69 7.70 5.78
CA LYS A 55 1.37 9.09 6.12
C LYS A 55 0.48 9.76 5.07
N ARG A 56 0.72 9.46 3.80
CA ARG A 56 0.04 10.04 2.64
C ARG A 56 0.25 9.18 1.41
N LEU A 57 -0.65 9.31 0.44
CA LEU A 57 -0.57 8.61 -0.85
C LEU A 57 0.17 9.47 -1.89
N PRO A 58 1.00 8.87 -2.76
CA PRO A 58 1.63 9.60 -3.86
C PRO A 58 0.58 9.96 -4.90
N LYS A 59 0.50 11.25 -5.25
CA LYS A 59 -0.53 11.77 -6.16
C LYS A 59 0.10 12.56 -7.29
N THR A 60 -0.63 12.67 -8.39
CA THR A 60 -0.35 13.69 -9.40
C THR A 60 -0.79 15.06 -8.88
N ARG A 61 -0.36 16.14 -9.53
CA ARG A 61 -0.87 17.52 -9.30
C ARG A 61 -2.40 17.65 -9.45
N SER A 62 -3.04 16.71 -10.14
CA SER A 62 -4.51 16.61 -10.28
C SER A 62 -5.18 15.69 -9.25
N GLY A 63 -4.43 15.12 -8.31
CA GLY A 63 -4.93 14.27 -7.24
C GLY A 63 -5.05 12.78 -7.59
N LYS A 64 -4.65 12.34 -8.79
CA LYS A 64 -4.68 10.92 -9.17
C LYS A 64 -3.63 10.15 -8.37
N ILE A 65 -4.05 9.09 -7.68
CA ILE A 65 -3.13 8.22 -6.93
C ILE A 65 -2.26 7.42 -7.90
N LEU A 66 -0.95 7.43 -7.68
CA LEU A 66 0.07 6.76 -8.49
C LEU A 66 0.21 5.27 -8.15
N ARG A 67 -0.91 4.53 -8.21
CA ARG A 67 -0.97 3.09 -7.85
C ARG A 67 0.03 2.23 -8.61
N GLY A 68 0.23 2.49 -9.92
CA GLY A 68 1.17 1.73 -10.74
C GLY A 68 2.63 1.88 -10.28
N THR A 69 3.03 3.06 -9.85
CA THR A 69 4.36 3.29 -9.28
C THR A 69 4.52 2.57 -7.94
N MET A 70 3.49 2.63 -7.08
CA MET A 70 3.49 1.90 -5.80
C MET A 70 3.59 0.38 -6.01
N GLN A 71 2.93 -0.16 -7.03
CA GLN A 71 3.03 -1.57 -7.40
C GLN A 71 4.44 -1.96 -7.81
N LYS A 72 5.05 -1.22 -8.74
CA LYS A 72 6.43 -1.48 -9.17
C LYS A 72 7.43 -1.42 -8.01
N ILE A 73 7.27 -0.48 -7.09
CA ILE A 73 8.10 -0.40 -5.87
C ILE A 73 7.93 -1.68 -5.03
N ALA A 74 6.69 -2.12 -4.80
CA ALA A 74 6.40 -3.30 -4.00
C ALA A 74 6.89 -4.61 -4.65
N ASP A 75 6.81 -4.70 -5.97
CA ASP A 75 7.26 -5.85 -6.78
C ASP A 75 8.77 -5.79 -7.10
N LYS A 76 9.48 -4.76 -6.63
CA LYS A 76 10.91 -4.54 -6.89
C LYS A 76 11.26 -4.45 -8.38
N GLU A 77 10.33 -3.93 -9.17
CA GLU A 77 10.48 -3.69 -10.60
C GLU A 77 11.06 -2.29 -10.87
N GLU A 78 11.67 -2.12 -12.05
CA GLU A 78 12.12 -0.81 -12.50
C GLU A 78 10.94 0.14 -12.75
N TRP A 79 11.06 1.36 -12.24
CA TRP A 79 10.09 2.42 -12.43
C TRP A 79 10.78 3.76 -12.67
N ALA A 80 10.10 4.63 -13.41
CA ALA A 80 10.54 6.00 -13.66
C ALA A 80 9.68 6.97 -12.84
N MET A 81 10.30 8.05 -12.35
CA MET A 81 9.62 9.11 -11.62
C MET A 81 8.48 9.70 -12.46
N PRO A 82 7.22 9.66 -11.99
CA PRO A 82 6.12 10.27 -12.72
C PRO A 82 6.29 11.79 -12.83
N ALA A 83 6.36 12.33 -14.05
CA ALA A 83 6.63 13.75 -14.27
C ALA A 83 5.60 14.72 -13.64
N THR A 84 4.38 14.23 -13.40
CA THR A 84 3.27 15.01 -12.83
C THR A 84 3.04 14.75 -11.34
N ILE A 85 3.95 14.04 -10.65
CA ILE A 85 3.88 13.87 -9.20
C ILE A 85 3.88 15.24 -8.50
N ASP A 86 3.14 15.34 -7.40
CA ASP A 86 3.09 16.54 -6.56
C ASP A 86 4.31 16.66 -5.65
N ASP A 87 4.64 15.59 -4.94
CA ASP A 87 5.78 15.48 -4.04
C ASP A 87 6.51 14.14 -4.25
N PRO A 88 7.71 14.17 -4.88
CA PRO A 88 8.53 12.97 -5.11
C PRO A 88 8.93 12.22 -3.83
N VAL A 89 9.09 12.92 -2.70
CA VAL A 89 9.57 12.34 -1.43
C VAL A 89 8.61 11.28 -0.91
N ILE A 90 7.32 11.36 -1.29
CA ILE A 90 6.32 10.36 -0.91
C ILE A 90 6.72 8.96 -1.39
N LEU A 91 7.39 8.82 -2.53
CA LEU A 91 7.79 7.50 -3.03
C LEU A 91 8.89 6.86 -2.18
N ASP A 92 9.76 7.67 -1.57
CA ASP A 92 10.75 7.21 -0.60
C ASP A 92 10.06 6.78 0.71
N GLU A 93 9.08 7.56 1.18
CA GLU A 93 8.26 7.22 2.35
C GLU A 93 7.51 5.89 2.15
N ILE A 94 6.92 5.67 0.97
CA ILE A 94 6.26 4.41 0.61
C ILE A 94 7.29 3.27 0.62
N THR A 95 8.47 3.48 0.04
CA THR A 95 9.53 2.46 -0.01
C THR A 95 9.98 2.06 1.40
N ALA A 96 10.15 3.03 2.30
CA ALA A 96 10.49 2.76 3.70
C ALA A 96 9.41 1.95 4.42
N ALA A 97 8.14 2.35 4.28
CA ALA A 97 7.01 1.64 4.90
C ALA A 97 6.87 0.20 4.40
N LEU A 98 7.13 -0.05 3.10
CA LEU A 98 7.13 -1.40 2.54
C LEU A 98 8.27 -2.25 3.09
N LYS A 99 9.48 -1.69 3.19
CA LYS A 99 10.66 -2.37 3.75
C LYS A 99 10.46 -2.76 5.22
N GLU A 100 9.87 -1.88 6.04
CA GLU A 100 9.53 -2.17 7.43
C GLU A 100 8.57 -3.37 7.59
N ARG A 101 7.81 -3.69 6.53
CA ARG A 101 6.88 -4.83 6.46
C ARG A 101 7.45 -6.02 5.70
N GLY A 102 8.73 -5.96 5.30
CA GLY A 102 9.40 -7.01 4.54
C GLY A 102 8.92 -7.16 3.09
N ILE A 103 8.27 -6.14 2.53
CA ILE A 103 7.74 -6.14 1.16
C ILE A 103 8.74 -5.43 0.24
N GLY A 104 8.99 -5.99 -0.94
CA GLY A 104 9.95 -5.44 -1.91
C GLY A 104 11.42 -5.62 -1.52
N LEU A 105 11.72 -6.60 -0.65
CA LEU A 105 13.08 -7.04 -0.30
C LEU A 105 13.64 -8.04 -1.30
#